data_AF-B2A4P1-F1
#
_entry.id   AF-B2A4P1-F1
#
_cell.length_a   1.000
_cell.length_b   1.000
_cell.length_c   1.000
_cell.angle_alpha   90.00
_cell.angle_beta   90.00
_cell.angle_gamma   90.00
#
_symmetry.space_group_name_H-M   'P 1'
#
loop_
_entity.id
_entity.type
_entity.pdbx_description
1 polymer ?
#
loop_
_entity_poly.entity_id
_entity_poly.type
_entity_poly.pdbx_seq_one_letter_code
_entity_poly.pdbx_strand_id
1 'polypeptide(L)'
;MKLKIGNDTMERIRCRVRFDFPGFRKPGRFIFGGRDTFEVAEEKRQNQVENWQNVPLQGVEIEHIEQKETYSVFDEELGEEVAYAPVELIVNADSPEEIVPFIMREEYRKIELYHPESIDFNKPGIERFFSRINEELNYRLSFVKKNTDS
;
A
#
# COMPACT_ATOMS: atom_id res chain seq x y z
N MET A 1 -24.21 30.55 -3.31
CA MET A 1 -25.25 30.02 -4.22
C MET A 1 -25.30 28.51 -4.00
N LYS A 2 -26.41 27.96 -3.49
CA LYS A 2 -26.58 26.53 -3.20
C LYS A 2 -27.18 25.84 -4.41
N LEU A 3 -26.47 24.90 -5.02
CA LEU A 3 -27.04 23.91 -5.92
C LEU A 3 -27.06 22.57 -5.16
N LYS A 4 -28.26 22.17 -4.75
CA LYS A 4 -28.56 20.80 -4.32
C LYS A 4 -29.06 20.04 -5.54
N ILE A 5 -28.31 19.03 -5.97
CA ILE A 5 -28.73 18.00 -6.92
C ILE A 5 -28.35 16.67 -6.26
N GLY A 6 -29.33 15.79 -6.01
CA GLY A 6 -29.11 14.39 -5.58
C GLY A 6 -28.40 14.21 -4.24
N ASN A 7 -29.15 13.97 -3.17
CA ASN A 7 -28.63 13.96 -1.80
C ASN A 7 -28.07 12.59 -1.36
N ASP A 8 -27.30 11.92 -2.22
CA ASP A 8 -26.43 10.78 -1.87
C ASP A 8 -25.01 11.09 -2.36
N THR A 9 -24.36 12.04 -1.69
CA THR A 9 -22.90 12.10 -1.74
C THR A 9 -22.45 10.97 -0.83
N MET A 10 -22.11 9.80 -1.39
CA MET A 10 -21.49 8.74 -0.61
C MET A 10 -20.20 9.33 -0.04
N GLU A 11 -20.13 9.51 1.27
CA GLU A 11 -18.97 10.12 1.92
C GLU A 11 -17.75 9.24 1.62
N ARG A 12 -16.70 9.87 1.08
CA ARG A 12 -15.47 9.16 0.73
C ARG A 12 -14.84 8.61 2.01
N ILE A 13 -14.27 7.43 1.91
CA ILE A 13 -13.61 6.75 3.02
C ILE A 13 -12.23 7.39 3.18
N ARG A 14 -12.06 8.17 4.24
CA ARG A 14 -10.78 8.73 4.62
C ARG A 14 -10.07 7.77 5.56
N CYS A 15 -8.85 7.37 5.20
CA CYS A 15 -8.06 6.48 6.04
C CYS A 15 -6.58 6.82 6.00
N ARG A 16 -5.87 6.41 7.06
CA ARG A 16 -4.40 6.36 7.09
C ARG A 16 -3.95 4.96 6.78
N VAL A 17 -3.06 4.79 5.80
CA VAL A 17 -2.47 3.49 5.46
C VAL A 17 -0.96 3.57 5.66
N ARG A 18 -0.39 2.58 6.36
CA ARG A 18 1.05 2.49 6.60
C ARG A 18 1.67 1.35 5.79
N PHE A 19 2.80 1.66 5.16
CA PHE A 19 3.65 0.72 4.46
C PHE A 19 5.07 0.78 5.00
N ASP A 20 5.73 -0.37 5.15
CA ASP A 20 7.12 -0.44 5.61
C ASP A 20 7.92 -1.23 4.57
N PHE A 21 8.75 -0.52 3.79
CA PHE A 21 9.49 -1.08 2.67
C PHE A 21 10.78 -1.76 3.15
N PRO A 22 10.98 -3.08 2.90
CA PRO A 22 12.15 -3.80 3.38
C PRO A 22 13.38 -3.61 2.48
N GLY A 23 14.53 -3.40 3.10
CA GLY A 23 15.86 -3.49 2.51
C GLY A 23 16.59 -4.75 2.98
N PHE A 24 16.62 -5.77 2.12
CA PHE A 24 17.36 -7.01 2.37
C PHE A 24 18.80 -6.93 1.86
N ARG A 25 19.72 -7.67 2.48
CA ARG A 25 21.05 -7.88 1.89
C ARG A 25 20.91 -8.84 0.73
N LYS A 26 21.54 -8.54 -0.42
CA LYS A 26 21.59 -9.50 -1.53
C LYS A 26 22.47 -10.70 -1.12
N PRO A 27 21.97 -11.95 -1.19
CA PRO A 27 22.79 -13.13 -0.93
C PRO A 27 24.00 -13.18 -1.89
N GLY A 28 25.19 -13.49 -1.36
CA GLY A 28 26.39 -13.77 -2.17
C GLY A 28 27.33 -12.60 -2.45
N ARG A 29 27.09 -11.38 -1.92
CA ARG A 29 28.00 -10.22 -2.11
C ARG A 29 28.79 -9.90 -0.84
N PHE A 30 29.70 -10.79 -0.45
CA PHE A 30 30.73 -10.58 0.60
C PHE A 30 31.92 -9.71 0.10
N ILE A 31 31.68 -8.75 -0.81
CA ILE A 31 32.75 -7.91 -1.37
C ILE A 31 32.47 -6.47 -0.96
N PHE A 32 33.36 -5.94 -0.11
CA PHE A 32 33.67 -4.52 0.09
C PHE A 32 32.89 -3.57 -0.85
N GLY A 33 31.85 -2.91 -0.33
CA GLY A 33 31.07 -1.89 -1.06
C GLY A 33 29.61 -2.22 -1.41
N GLY A 34 28.98 -3.21 -0.77
CA GLY A 34 27.53 -3.45 -0.91
C GLY A 34 26.70 -2.29 -0.33
N ARG A 35 25.63 -1.88 -1.01
CA ARG A 35 24.69 -0.86 -0.52
C ARG A 35 24.14 -1.23 0.84
N ASP A 36 24.01 -0.23 1.71
CA ASP A 36 23.45 -0.38 3.06
C ASP A 36 22.00 -0.88 2.96
N THR A 37 21.57 -1.77 3.85
CA THR A 37 20.17 -2.24 3.89
C THR A 37 19.20 -1.08 4.05
N PHE A 38 19.62 -0.04 4.80
CA PHE A 38 18.86 1.21 4.92
C PHE A 38 18.72 1.96 3.58
N GLU A 39 19.80 2.05 2.80
CA GLU A 39 19.79 2.69 1.47
C GLU A 39 18.84 1.95 0.52
N VAL A 40 18.85 0.61 0.54
CA VAL A 40 17.96 -0.22 -0.29
C VAL A 40 16.49 -0.04 0.13
N ALA A 41 16.20 -0.02 1.43
CA ALA A 41 14.86 0.24 1.94
C ALA A 41 14.35 1.62 1.51
N GLU A 42 15.21 2.63 1.64
CA GLU A 42 14.91 4.02 1.30
C GLU A 42 14.67 4.22 -0.20
N GLU A 43 15.49 3.61 -1.05
CA GLU A 43 15.31 3.63 -2.50
C GLU A 43 13.95 3.03 -2.90
N LYS A 44 13.58 1.88 -2.32
CA LYS A 44 12.26 1.26 -2.57
C LYS A 44 11.11 2.17 -2.15
N ARG A 45 11.20 2.76 -0.95
CA ARG A 45 10.20 3.70 -0.43
C ARG A 45 10.10 4.93 -1.34
N GLN A 46 11.22 5.50 -1.75
CA GLN A 46 11.27 6.69 -2.60
C GLN A 46 10.65 6.43 -3.97
N ASN A 47 11.02 5.32 -4.62
CA ASN A 47 10.42 4.90 -5.90
C ASN A 47 8.89 4.76 -5.79
N GLN A 48 8.40 4.19 -4.68
CA GLN A 48 6.95 4.03 -4.49
C GLN A 48 6.24 5.35 -4.19
N VAL A 49 6.86 6.26 -3.43
CA VAL A 49 6.33 7.61 -3.20
C VAL A 49 6.24 8.39 -4.51
N GLU A 50 7.29 8.36 -5.33
CA GLU A 50 7.29 8.99 -6.65
C GLU A 50 6.19 8.41 -7.55
N ASN A 51 5.99 7.09 -7.52
CA ASN A 51 4.91 6.46 -8.26
C ASN A 51 3.54 6.99 -7.81
N TRP A 52 3.28 7.07 -6.51
CA TRP A 52 2.03 7.60 -5.98
C TRP A 52 1.79 9.08 -6.27
N GLN A 53 2.84 9.88 -6.37
CA GLN A 53 2.72 11.30 -6.72
C GLN A 53 2.42 11.54 -8.20
N ASN A 54 2.83 10.61 -9.07
CA ASN A 54 2.77 10.81 -10.52
C ASN A 54 1.73 9.93 -11.23
N VAL A 55 1.28 8.84 -10.60
CA VAL A 55 0.35 7.87 -11.20
C VAL A 55 -1.00 7.97 -10.51
N PRO A 56 -2.08 8.33 -11.25
CA PRO A 56 -3.41 8.39 -10.66
C PRO A 56 -3.89 6.98 -10.29
N LEU A 57 -4.52 6.87 -9.13
CA LEU A 57 -5.12 5.65 -8.64
C LEU A 57 -6.63 5.75 -8.79
N GLN A 58 -7.23 4.77 -9.46
CA GLN A 58 -8.66 4.78 -9.71
C GLN A 58 -9.41 4.76 -8.38
N GLY A 59 -10.33 5.71 -8.20
CA GLY A 59 -11.19 5.80 -7.03
C GLY A 59 -10.46 6.10 -5.72
N VAL A 60 -9.16 6.44 -5.75
CA VAL A 60 -8.37 6.80 -4.57
C VAL A 60 -7.60 8.09 -4.81
N GLU A 61 -7.83 9.06 -3.93
CA GLU A 61 -7.05 10.29 -3.86
C GLU A 61 -6.08 10.23 -2.68
N ILE A 62 -4.81 10.56 -2.93
CA ILE A 62 -3.80 10.69 -1.88
C ILE A 62 -3.79 12.14 -1.41
N GLU A 63 -4.24 12.38 -0.18
CA GLU A 63 -4.30 13.70 0.45
C GLU A 63 -2.93 14.10 1.01
N HIS A 64 -2.23 13.15 1.63
CA HIS A 64 -0.95 13.41 2.27
C HIS A 64 -0.04 12.17 2.25
N ILE A 65 1.27 12.40 2.15
CA ILE A 65 2.31 11.38 2.23
C ILE A 65 3.31 11.83 3.29
N GLU A 66 3.52 11.00 4.31
CA GLU A 66 4.49 11.24 5.37
C GLU A 66 5.52 10.12 5.40
N GLN A 67 6.78 10.46 5.09
CA GLN A 67 7.91 9.55 5.21
C GLN A 67 8.40 9.54 6.66
N LYS A 68 8.62 8.35 7.23
CA LYS A 68 9.10 8.20 8.62
C LYS A 68 10.56 7.76 8.63
N GLU A 69 11.19 7.88 9.79
CA GLU A 69 12.55 7.39 10.00
C GLU A 69 12.66 5.88 9.75
N THR A 70 13.76 5.49 9.13
CA THR A 70 14.07 4.09 8.86
C THR A 70 14.51 3.39 10.15
N TYR A 71 14.20 2.10 10.25
CA TYR A 71 14.56 1.29 11.42
C TYR A 71 14.98 -0.11 10.99
N SER A 72 15.68 -0.85 11.84
CA SER A 72 16.04 -2.25 11.57
C SER A 72 15.42 -3.20 12.59
N VAL A 73 15.17 -4.42 12.13
CA VAL A 73 14.69 -5.54 12.96
C VAL A 73 15.50 -6.77 12.58
N PHE A 74 15.87 -7.55 13.60
CA PHE A 74 16.44 -8.88 13.36
C PHE A 74 15.32 -9.84 12.97
N ASP A 75 15.36 -10.34 11.75
CA ASP A 75 14.42 -11.33 11.24
C ASP A 75 14.93 -12.73 11.62
N GLU A 76 14.21 -13.39 12.54
CA GLU A 76 14.60 -14.72 13.03
C GLU A 76 14.47 -15.83 11.96
N GLU A 77 13.57 -15.66 10.99
CA GLU A 77 13.35 -16.63 9.90
C GLU A 77 14.47 -16.55 8.86
N LEU A 78 14.89 -15.33 8.51
CA LEU A 78 15.99 -15.07 7.58
C LEU A 78 17.37 -15.16 8.26
N GLY A 79 17.43 -15.04 9.58
CA GLY A 79 18.67 -15.02 10.36
C GLY A 79 19.53 -13.78 10.10
N GLU A 80 18.92 -12.68 9.67
CA GLU A 80 19.62 -11.43 9.34
C GLU A 80 18.88 -10.17 9.80
N GLU A 81 19.61 -9.06 9.87
CA GLU A 81 19.03 -7.74 10.14
C GLU A 81 18.44 -7.14 8.85
N VAL A 82 17.15 -6.80 8.91
CA VAL A 82 16.40 -6.19 7.81
C VAL A 82 16.07 -4.75 8.18
N ALA A 83 16.42 -3.81 7.30
CA ALA A 83 16.02 -2.42 7.44
C ALA A 83 14.64 -2.19 6.81
N TYR A 84 13.84 -1.32 7.42
CA TYR A 84 12.53 -0.91 6.95
C TYR A 84 12.47 0.61 6.81
N ALA A 85 11.91 1.08 5.70
CA ALA A 85 11.65 2.49 5.44
C ALA A 85 10.13 2.73 5.42
N PRO A 86 9.55 3.35 6.47
CA PRO A 86 8.10 3.48 6.58
C PRO A 86 7.57 4.73 5.87
N VAL A 87 6.33 4.62 5.39
CA VAL A 87 5.55 5.74 4.87
C VAL A 87 4.09 5.60 5.30
N GLU A 88 3.49 6.71 5.68
CA GLU A 88 2.07 6.81 6.01
C GLU A 88 1.36 7.68 4.98
N LEU A 89 0.28 7.16 4.42
CA LEU A 89 -0.57 7.87 3.46
C LEU A 89 -1.87 8.25 4.15
N ILE A 90 -2.32 9.48 3.97
CA ILE A 90 -3.74 9.84 4.16
C ILE A 90 -4.40 9.77 2.79
N VAL A 91 -5.41 8.92 2.65
CA VAL A 91 -6.12 8.71 1.38
C VAL A 91 -7.62 8.86 1.55
N ASN A 92 -8.27 9.29 0.49
CA ASN A 92 -9.73 9.32 0.35
C ASN A 92 -10.12 8.36 -0.76
N ALA A 93 -10.84 7.29 -0.42
CA ALA A 93 -11.33 6.30 -1.36
C ALA A 93 -12.82 6.47 -1.62
N ASP A 94 -13.25 6.25 -2.85
CA ASP A 94 -14.66 6.40 -3.25
C ASP A 94 -15.52 5.25 -2.71
N SER A 95 -14.92 4.09 -2.46
CA SER A 95 -15.57 2.91 -1.90
C SER A 95 -14.56 1.95 -1.24
N PRO A 96 -15.01 1.00 -0.39
CA PRO A 96 -14.09 0.08 0.30
C PRO A 96 -13.28 -0.79 -0.65
N GLU A 97 -13.85 -1.17 -1.80
CA GLU A 97 -13.18 -2.00 -2.80
C GLU A 97 -11.95 -1.32 -3.41
N GLU A 98 -11.92 0.01 -3.52
CA GLU A 98 -10.76 0.72 -4.08
C GLU A 98 -9.56 0.77 -3.14
N ILE A 99 -9.75 0.46 -1.84
CA ILE A 99 -8.66 0.32 -0.86
C ILE A 99 -7.96 -1.04 -0.98
N VAL A 100 -8.61 -2.05 -1.55
CA VAL A 100 -8.09 -3.43 -1.62
C VAL A 100 -6.68 -3.52 -2.22
N PRO A 101 -6.34 -2.86 -3.34
CA PRO A 101 -4.99 -2.94 -3.92
C PRO A 101 -3.89 -2.41 -2.99
N PHE A 102 -4.22 -1.45 -2.11
CA PHE A 102 -3.29 -0.91 -1.13
C PHE A 102 -2.99 -1.94 -0.04
N ILE A 103 -4.01 -2.53 0.56
CA ILE A 103 -3.84 -3.41 1.72
C ILE A 103 -3.33 -4.81 1.36
N MET A 104 -3.42 -5.20 0.08
CA MET A 104 -2.89 -6.49 -0.40
C MET A 104 -1.41 -6.45 -0.79
N ARG A 105 -0.75 -5.29 -0.67
CA ARG A 105 0.70 -5.18 -0.88
C ARG A 105 1.48 -5.89 0.21
N GLU A 106 2.65 -6.43 -0.14
CA GLU A 106 3.55 -7.07 0.83
C GLU A 106 4.04 -6.07 1.89
N GLU A 107 4.24 -4.81 1.50
CA GLU A 107 4.74 -3.78 2.42
C GLU A 107 3.66 -3.25 3.37
N TYR A 108 2.39 -3.62 3.17
CA TYR A 108 1.28 -3.14 4.00
C TYR A 108 1.44 -3.58 5.46
N ARG A 109 1.23 -2.63 6.39
CA ARG A 109 1.31 -2.90 7.84
C ARG A 109 0.00 -2.66 8.57
N LYS A 110 -0.66 -1.53 8.33
CA LYS A 110 -1.91 -1.20 9.00
C LYS A 110 -2.73 -0.18 8.22
N ILE A 111 -4.03 -0.16 8.52
CA ILE A 111 -4.98 0.85 8.10
C ILE A 111 -5.75 1.37 9.31
N GLU A 112 -5.98 2.67 9.36
CA GLU A 112 -6.82 3.35 10.34
C GLU A 112 -7.91 4.12 9.57
N LEU A 113 -9.19 3.81 9.81
CA LEU A 113 -10.30 4.52 9.21
C LEU A 113 -10.63 5.77 10.04
N TYR A 114 -10.74 6.93 9.38
CA TYR A 114 -11.06 8.21 10.03
C TYR A 114 -12.47 8.69 9.74
N HIS A 115 -12.97 8.40 8.54
CA HIS A 115 -14.30 8.81 8.12
C HIS A 115 -14.77 7.89 6.99
N PRO A 116 -16.08 7.63 6.83
CA PRO A 116 -17.17 7.99 7.75
C PRO A 116 -17.12 7.21 9.08
N GLU A 117 -17.89 7.64 10.09
CA GLU A 117 -18.00 6.92 11.38
C GLU A 117 -18.58 5.51 11.22
N SER A 118 -19.41 5.33 10.19
CA SER A 118 -19.99 4.05 9.79
C SER A 118 -19.99 3.93 8.27
N ILE A 119 -19.67 2.74 7.77
CA ILE A 119 -19.75 2.42 6.33
C ILE A 119 -20.96 1.51 6.11
N ASP A 120 -21.92 1.98 5.32
CA ASP A 120 -23.07 1.16 4.91
C ASP A 120 -22.66 0.18 3.81
N PHE A 121 -22.33 -1.04 4.23
CA PHE A 121 -21.89 -2.08 3.31
C PHE A 121 -23.06 -2.95 2.83
N ASN A 122 -23.81 -2.44 1.86
CA ASN A 122 -24.95 -3.13 1.28
C ASN A 122 -24.53 -4.31 0.37
N LYS A 123 -25.49 -5.16 0.01
CA LYS A 123 -25.24 -6.37 -0.79
C LYS A 123 -24.43 -6.10 -2.08
N PRO A 124 -24.78 -5.12 -2.93
CA PRO A 124 -23.94 -4.78 -4.10
C PRO A 124 -22.52 -4.34 -3.75
N GLY A 125 -22.34 -3.58 -2.66
CA GLY A 125 -21.01 -3.17 -2.18
C GLY A 125 -20.15 -4.36 -1.75
N ILE A 126 -20.76 -5.29 -1.02
CA ILE A 126 -20.12 -6.54 -0.61
C ILE A 126 -19.70 -7.38 -1.83
N GLU A 127 -20.58 -7.51 -2.84
CA GLU A 127 -20.29 -8.23 -4.08
C GLU A 127 -19.11 -7.61 -4.83
N ARG A 128 -19.06 -6.28 -4.97
CA ARG A 128 -17.93 -5.57 -5.61
C ARG A 128 -16.63 -5.74 -4.83
N PHE A 129 -16.68 -5.68 -3.51
CA PHE A 129 -15.52 -5.87 -2.65
C PHE A 129 -14.91 -7.26 -2.79
N PHE A 130 -15.74 -8.31 -2.75
CA PHE A 130 -15.25 -9.68 -2.97
C PHE A 130 -14.72 -9.88 -4.39
N SER A 131 -15.37 -9.28 -5.41
CA SER A 131 -14.85 -9.30 -6.78
C SER A 131 -13.46 -8.67 -6.85
N ARG A 132 -13.28 -7.49 -6.26
CA ARG A 132 -12.01 -6.77 -6.29
C ARG A 132 -10.89 -7.49 -5.54
N ILE A 133 -11.20 -8.16 -4.42
CA ILE A 133 -10.23 -9.05 -3.74
C ILE A 133 -9.80 -10.18 -4.67
N ASN A 134 -10.75 -10.86 -5.32
CA ASN A 134 -10.43 -11.97 -6.21
C ASN A 134 -9.65 -11.51 -7.45
N GLU A 135 -10.00 -10.38 -8.04
CA GLU A 135 -9.26 -9.76 -9.15
C GLU A 135 -7.82 -9.43 -8.74
N GLU A 136 -7.63 -8.79 -7.59
CA GLU A 136 -6.32 -8.41 -7.09
C GLU A 136 -5.46 -9.66 -6.75
N LEU A 137 -6.07 -10.69 -6.16
CA LEU A 137 -5.40 -11.95 -5.89
C LEU A 137 -4.93 -12.62 -7.19
N ASN A 138 -5.81 -12.73 -8.19
CA ASN A 138 -5.48 -13.35 -9.47
C ASN A 138 -4.43 -12.54 -10.24
N TYR A 139 -4.53 -11.21 -10.20
CA TYR A 139 -3.50 -10.31 -10.73
C TYR A 139 -2.14 -10.68 -10.13
N ARG A 140 -2.01 -10.67 -8.81
CA ARG A 140 -0.74 -10.98 -8.11
C ARG A 140 -0.21 -12.39 -8.40
N LEU A 141 -1.07 -13.41 -8.40
CA LEU A 141 -0.68 -14.78 -8.75
C LEU A 141 -0.17 -14.90 -10.18
N SER A 142 -0.72 -14.11 -11.12
CA SER A 142 -0.25 -14.11 -12.50
C SER A 142 1.17 -13.55 -12.66
N PHE A 143 1.56 -12.56 -11.83
CA PHE A 143 2.94 -12.06 -11.80
C PHE A 143 3.92 -13.08 -11.23
N VAL A 144 3.51 -13.79 -10.16
CA VAL A 144 4.34 -14.86 -9.59
C VAL A 144 4.63 -15.92 -10.65
N LYS A 145 3.60 -16.44 -11.34
CA LYS A 145 3.77 -17.45 -12.39
C LYS A 145 4.73 -17.01 -13.50
N LYS A 146 4.58 -15.77 -13.99
CA LYS A 146 5.47 -15.23 -15.04
C LYS A 146 6.93 -15.15 -14.60
N ASN A 147 7.19 -14.83 -13.33
CA ASN A 147 8.54 -14.73 -12.78
C ASN A 147 9.16 -16.09 -12.47
N THR A 148 8.37 -17.15 -12.29
CA THR A 148 8.88 -18.52 -12.05
C THR A 148 9.17 -19.28 -13.35
N ASP A 149 8.51 -18.90 -14.46
CA ASP A 149 8.65 -19.52 -15.78
C ASP A 149 9.67 -18.79 -16.70
N SER A 150 10.37 -17.76 -16.19
CA SER A 150 11.43 -17.00 -16.88
C SER A 150 12.81 -17.29 -16.29
#